data_AF-A0A5T4T3Y3-F1
#
_entry.id   AF-A0A5T4T3Y3-F1
#
_cell.length_a   1.000
_cell.length_b   1.000
_cell.length_c   1.000
_cell.angle_alpha   90.00
_cell.angle_beta   90.00
_cell.angle_gamma   90.00
#
_symmetry.space_group_name_H-M   'P 1'
#
loop_
_entity.id
_entity.type
_entity.pdbx_description
1 polymer ?
#
loop_
_entity_poly.entity_id
_entity_poly.type
_entity_poly.pdbx_seq_one_letter_code
_entity_poly.pdbx_strand_id
1 'polypeptide(L)'
;MSEKITSMMRAVSITDFPFNFELNGNSDKPAGKIVVNKGEVTFSGNFDEAAQVFVENIAKRWSQQWKKHEKSATEYDRFMEVVEVAHEALEKGTPLDLESLFKGELASAIFATMFAGEFVRHGAKNYLELGYNVPEMGEFTVTIQRKEGKTPGERIAELEAVVDQRNGECVRLINERDALREDQLNKGSNTRAAADIYFQLVEECQIPPGGSLVEYIRELQEKVERCSA
;
A
#
# COMPACT_ATOMS: atom_id res chain seq x y z
N MET A 1 -3.21 -4.45 -63.40
CA MET A 1 -4.17 -3.53 -62.75
C MET A 1 -3.34 -2.58 -61.92
N SER A 2 -2.95 -1.48 -62.55
CA SER A 2 -1.86 -0.57 -62.16
C SER A 2 -2.37 0.50 -61.19
N GLU A 3 -1.62 0.76 -60.12
CA GLU A 3 -1.36 2.09 -59.55
C GLU A 3 -2.48 3.15 -59.66
N LYS A 4 -3.71 2.82 -59.27
CA LYS A 4 -4.83 3.78 -59.24
C LYS A 4 -5.43 3.99 -57.84
N ILE A 5 -4.64 3.69 -56.82
CA ILE A 5 -4.83 4.29 -55.50
C ILE A 5 -3.77 5.39 -55.38
N THR A 6 -3.83 6.34 -56.30
CA THR A 6 -3.11 7.61 -56.17
C THR A 6 -3.64 8.26 -54.90
N SER A 7 -2.75 8.48 -53.94
CA SER A 7 -3.02 9.11 -52.64
C SER A 7 -4.04 10.24 -52.76
N MET A 8 -5.27 10.01 -52.30
CA MET A 8 -6.37 11.00 -52.33
C MET A 8 -6.04 12.27 -51.55
N MET A 9 -4.97 12.24 -50.75
CA MET A 9 -4.43 13.36 -49.99
C MET A 9 -2.93 13.52 -50.27
N ARG A 10 -2.49 14.73 -50.58
CA ARG A 10 -1.07 15.08 -50.67
C ARG A 10 -0.75 16.14 -49.63
N ALA A 11 0.20 15.88 -48.75
CA ALA A 11 0.72 16.89 -47.84
C ALA A 11 1.65 17.84 -48.61
N VAL A 12 1.38 19.14 -48.53
CA VAL A 12 2.11 20.19 -49.28
C VAL A 12 3.17 20.85 -48.39
N SER A 13 2.90 20.99 -47.09
CA SER A 13 3.85 21.46 -46.09
C SER A 13 3.49 20.90 -44.72
N ILE A 14 4.48 20.30 -44.04
CA ILE A 14 4.34 19.65 -42.72
C ILE A 14 5.36 20.19 -41.70
N THR A 15 6.23 21.13 -42.10
CA THR A 15 7.30 21.62 -41.22
C THR A 15 6.86 22.78 -40.35
N ASP A 16 5.91 23.61 -40.81
CA ASP A 16 5.43 24.80 -40.09
C ASP A 16 3.91 25.00 -40.27
N PHE A 17 3.28 25.64 -39.30
CA PHE A 17 1.88 26.05 -39.40
C PHE A 17 1.70 27.22 -40.38
N PRO A 18 0.62 27.24 -41.18
CA PRO A 18 -0.44 26.22 -41.22
C PRO A 18 -0.05 25.00 -42.06
N PHE A 19 -0.42 23.80 -41.61
CA PHE A 19 -0.28 22.59 -42.42
C PHE A 19 -1.32 22.59 -43.54
N ASN A 20 -0.86 22.30 -44.74
CA ASN A 20 -1.69 22.34 -45.94
C ASN A 20 -1.75 20.95 -46.57
N PHE A 21 -2.95 20.39 -46.68
CA PHE A 21 -3.20 19.14 -47.40
C PHE A 21 -4.05 19.43 -48.62
N GLU A 22 -3.62 18.97 -49.78
CA GLU A 22 -4.41 19.01 -51.00
C GLU A 22 -5.20 17.71 -51.15
N LEU A 23 -6.49 17.84 -51.42
CA LEU A 23 -7.38 16.74 -51.77
C LEU A 23 -7.32 16.56 -53.28
N ASN A 24 -6.74 15.46 -53.74
CA ASN A 24 -6.70 15.13 -55.16
C ASN A 24 -7.91 14.25 -55.48
N GLY A 25 -8.78 14.76 -56.36
CA GLY A 25 -9.88 13.97 -56.92
C GLY A 25 -9.41 13.06 -58.05
N ASN A 26 -10.34 12.46 -58.79
CA ASN A 26 -10.02 11.63 -59.97
C ASN A 26 -9.51 12.42 -61.19
N SER A 27 -9.23 13.72 -61.03
CA SER A 27 -8.73 14.64 -62.06
C SER A 27 -7.37 15.20 -61.65
N ASP A 28 -6.54 15.58 -62.62
CA ASP A 28 -5.22 16.20 -62.41
C ASP A 28 -5.26 17.61 -61.74
N LYS A 29 -6.45 18.09 -61.35
CA LYS A 29 -6.65 19.33 -60.60
C LYS A 29 -7.07 19.02 -59.16
N PRO A 30 -6.50 19.72 -58.15
CA PRO A 30 -6.91 19.58 -56.76
C PRO A 30 -8.41 19.87 -56.60
N ALA A 31 -9.12 18.98 -55.92
CA ALA A 31 -10.54 19.12 -55.62
C ALA A 31 -10.81 20.05 -54.43
N GLY A 32 -9.82 20.18 -53.54
CA GLY A 32 -9.89 21.07 -52.38
C GLY A 32 -8.60 21.08 -51.56
N LYS A 33 -8.59 21.86 -50.50
CA LYS A 33 -7.48 22.11 -49.60
C LYS A 33 -7.96 22.07 -48.15
N ILE A 34 -7.30 21.28 -47.33
CA ILE A 34 -7.44 21.29 -45.87
C ILE A 34 -6.31 22.16 -45.32
N VAL A 35 -6.66 23.12 -44.47
CA VAL A 35 -5.71 23.98 -43.77
C VAL A 35 -5.88 23.76 -42.28
N VAL A 36 -4.81 23.29 -41.62
CA VAL A 36 -4.77 23.12 -40.17
C VAL A 36 -3.91 24.24 -39.59
N ASN A 37 -4.51 25.09 -38.76
CA ASN A 37 -3.86 26.23 -38.12
C ASN A 37 -4.21 26.26 -36.62
N LYS A 38 -3.27 25.88 -35.75
CA LYS A 38 -3.35 25.97 -34.27
C LYS A 38 -4.76 25.91 -33.67
N GLY A 39 -5.36 24.71 -33.68
CA GLY A 39 -6.68 24.47 -33.09
C GLY A 39 -7.87 24.69 -34.03
N GLU A 40 -7.63 25.11 -35.27
CA GLU A 40 -8.65 25.28 -36.30
C GLU A 40 -8.29 24.48 -37.56
N VAL A 41 -9.23 23.65 -38.00
CA VAL A 41 -9.16 22.95 -39.28
C VAL A 41 -10.21 23.57 -40.20
N THR A 42 -9.78 24.06 -41.34
CA THR A 42 -10.67 24.60 -42.38
C THR A 42 -10.50 23.82 -43.68
N PHE A 43 -11.55 23.80 -44.47
CA PHE A 43 -11.57 23.14 -45.77
C PHE A 43 -12.03 24.18 -46.80
N SER A 44 -11.32 24.26 -47.92
CA SER A 44 -11.70 25.10 -49.05
C SER A 44 -11.65 24.28 -50.33
N GLY A 45 -12.57 24.51 -51.28
CA GLY A 45 -12.67 23.69 -52.48
C GLY A 45 -14.00 23.91 -53.19
N ASN A 46 -14.11 23.37 -54.40
CA ASN A 46 -15.34 23.45 -55.18
C ASN A 46 -16.24 22.25 -54.82
N PHE A 47 -16.90 22.35 -53.67
CA PHE A 47 -17.80 21.33 -53.15
C PHE A 47 -19.25 21.66 -53.54
N ASP A 48 -20.06 20.63 -53.79
CA ASP A 48 -21.51 20.81 -53.86
C ASP A 48 -22.09 21.05 -52.45
N GLU A 49 -23.34 21.53 -52.38
CA GLU A 49 -23.98 21.93 -51.11
C GLU A 49 -24.05 20.78 -50.10
N ALA A 50 -24.25 19.55 -50.57
CA ALA A 50 -24.28 18.36 -49.72
C ALA A 50 -22.89 17.98 -49.17
N ALA A 51 -21.85 18.04 -50.00
CA ALA A 51 -20.48 17.82 -49.59
C ALA A 51 -19.97 18.94 -48.67
N GLN A 52 -20.42 20.17 -48.86
CA GLN A 52 -20.06 21.30 -48.00
C GLN A 52 -20.50 21.07 -46.54
N VAL A 53 -21.74 20.65 -46.30
CA VAL A 53 -22.24 20.34 -44.95
C VAL A 53 -21.44 19.22 -44.28
N PHE A 54 -21.08 18.18 -45.04
CA PHE A 54 -20.27 17.08 -44.53
C PHE A 54 -18.85 17.53 -44.14
N VAL A 55 -18.23 18.32 -45.00
CA VAL A 55 -16.88 18.85 -44.82
C VAL A 55 -16.81 19.80 -43.63
N GLU A 56 -17.79 20.70 -43.45
CA GLU A 56 -17.88 21.59 -42.30
C GLU A 56 -18.02 20.83 -40.97
N ASN A 57 -18.78 19.73 -40.96
CA ASN A 57 -18.92 18.89 -39.76
C ASN A 57 -17.59 18.19 -39.39
N ILE A 58 -16.87 17.65 -40.38
CA ILE A 58 -15.54 17.07 -40.17
C ILE A 58 -14.57 18.15 -39.65
N ALA A 59 -14.57 19.34 -40.26
CA ALA A 59 -13.75 20.47 -39.84
C ALA A 59 -13.95 20.82 -38.36
N LYS A 60 -15.21 20.92 -37.94
CA LYS A 60 -15.57 21.17 -36.54
C LYS A 60 -15.10 20.06 -35.61
N ARG A 61 -15.34 18.80 -35.97
CA ARG A 61 -14.92 17.63 -35.17
C ARG A 61 -13.41 17.57 -35.02
N TRP A 62 -12.67 17.75 -36.10
CA TRP A 62 -11.20 17.69 -36.09
C TRP A 62 -10.60 18.87 -35.32
N SER A 63 -11.18 20.06 -35.44
CA SER A 63 -10.78 21.22 -34.62
C SER A 63 -10.95 20.94 -33.13
N GLN A 64 -12.06 20.31 -32.72
CA GLN A 64 -12.29 19.93 -31.33
C GLN A 64 -11.30 18.86 -30.84
N GLN A 65 -11.02 17.84 -31.66
CA GLN A 65 -10.02 16.82 -31.34
C GLN A 65 -8.63 17.43 -31.21
N TRP A 66 -8.26 18.32 -32.13
CA TRP A 66 -6.98 19.04 -32.08
C TRP A 66 -6.84 19.82 -30.79
N LYS A 67 -7.83 20.65 -30.44
CA LYS A 67 -7.82 21.41 -29.18
C LYS A 67 -7.66 20.52 -27.95
N LYS A 68 -8.30 19.34 -27.95
CA LYS A 68 -8.15 18.37 -26.85
C LYS A 68 -6.73 17.81 -26.78
N HIS A 69 -6.18 17.38 -27.92
CA HIS A 69 -4.84 16.81 -27.97
C HIS A 69 -3.74 17.84 -27.68
N GLU A 70 -3.88 19.06 -28.21
CA GLU A 70 -2.99 20.19 -27.92
C GLU A 70 -3.01 20.53 -26.43
N LYS A 71 -4.19 20.59 -25.81
CA LYS A 71 -4.31 20.76 -24.36
C LYS A 71 -3.55 19.66 -23.60
N SER A 72 -3.75 18.38 -23.95
CA SER A 72 -3.08 17.27 -23.28
C SER A 72 -1.56 17.25 -23.51
N ALA A 73 -1.09 17.63 -24.71
CA ALA A 73 0.34 17.73 -25.00
C ALA A 73 1.00 18.84 -24.18
N THR A 74 0.39 20.03 -24.14
CA THR A 74 0.87 21.15 -23.31
C THR A 74 0.89 20.78 -21.82
N GLU A 75 -0.11 20.04 -21.34
CA GLU A 75 -0.15 19.54 -19.96
C GLU A 75 1.01 18.56 -19.68
N TYR A 76 1.34 17.70 -20.64
CA TYR A 76 2.47 16.77 -20.54
C TYR A 76 3.82 17.49 -20.57
N ASP A 77 4.01 18.45 -21.46
CA ASP A 77 5.25 19.24 -21.55
C ASP A 77 5.51 19.99 -20.23
N ARG A 78 4.47 20.60 -19.66
CA ARG A 78 4.54 21.27 -18.36
C ARG A 78 4.88 20.32 -17.22
N PHE A 79 4.40 19.07 -17.28
CA PHE A 79 4.76 18.05 -16.31
C PHE A 79 6.24 17.65 -16.44
N MET A 80 6.72 17.44 -17.66
CA MET A 80 8.11 17.07 -17.91
C MET A 80 9.10 18.16 -17.46
N GLU A 81 8.76 19.43 -17.68
CA GLU A 81 9.54 20.57 -17.17
C GLU A 81 9.69 20.51 -15.64
N VAL A 82 8.61 20.20 -14.92
CA VAL A 82 8.64 20.04 -13.45
C VAL A 82 9.53 18.87 -13.02
N VAL A 83 9.46 17.74 -13.73
CA VAL A 83 10.29 16.57 -13.44
C VAL A 83 11.78 16.86 -13.68
N GLU A 84 12.10 17.59 -14.75
CA GLU A 84 13.47 17.97 -15.08
C GLU A 84 14.07 18.90 -14.01
N VAL A 85 13.31 19.92 -13.57
CA VAL A 85 13.72 20.79 -12.44
C VAL A 85 13.94 19.98 -11.17
N ALA A 86 13.08 19.00 -10.89
CA ALA A 86 13.24 18.12 -9.74
C ALA A 86 14.52 17.28 -9.84
N HIS A 87 14.81 16.74 -11.03
CA HIS A 87 15.99 15.93 -11.28
C HIS A 87 17.28 16.75 -11.10
N GLU A 88 17.36 17.94 -11.71
CA GLU A 88 18.51 18.83 -11.55
C GLU A 88 18.74 19.23 -10.10
N ALA A 89 17.66 19.48 -9.35
CA ALA A 89 17.76 19.85 -7.94
C ALA A 89 18.26 18.68 -7.08
N LEU A 90 17.89 17.44 -7.39
CA LEU A 90 18.44 16.24 -6.75
C LEU A 90 19.93 16.06 -7.07
N GLU A 91 20.35 16.20 -8.33
CA GLU A 91 21.77 16.12 -8.72
C GLU A 91 22.64 17.16 -8.00
N LYS A 92 22.10 18.36 -7.79
CA LYS A 92 22.79 19.46 -7.09
C LYS A 92 22.71 19.35 -5.57
N GLY A 93 22.00 18.35 -5.02
CA GLY A 93 21.78 18.18 -3.59
C GLY A 93 20.95 19.31 -2.95
N THR A 94 20.17 20.03 -3.76
CA THR A 94 19.34 21.14 -3.28
C THR A 94 17.98 20.64 -2.78
N PRO A 95 17.45 21.18 -1.67
CA PRO A 95 16.15 20.76 -1.16
C PRO A 95 15.04 21.05 -2.18
N LEU A 96 14.26 20.03 -2.53
CA LEU A 96 13.06 20.21 -3.33
C LEU A 96 11.92 20.77 -2.46
N ASP A 97 11.32 21.87 -2.91
CA ASP A 97 10.02 22.29 -2.38
C ASP A 97 8.90 21.52 -3.08
N LEU A 98 8.61 20.33 -2.54
CA LEU A 98 7.51 19.50 -3.02
C LEU A 98 6.15 20.18 -2.80
N GLU A 99 6.02 21.08 -1.83
CA GLU A 99 4.73 21.68 -1.48
C GLU A 99 4.24 22.62 -2.59
N SER A 100 5.13 23.38 -3.24
CA SER A 100 4.79 24.17 -4.42
C SER A 100 4.49 23.31 -5.66
N LEU A 101 5.18 22.18 -5.82
CA LEU A 101 4.88 21.20 -6.88
C LEU A 101 3.49 20.58 -6.72
N PHE A 102 3.08 20.26 -5.49
CA PHE A 102 1.77 19.69 -5.21
C PHE A 102 0.64 20.73 -5.18
N LYS A 103 0.93 22.00 -4.86
CA LYS A 103 -0.04 23.12 -4.94
C LYS A 103 -0.29 23.58 -6.38
N GLY A 104 0.61 23.28 -7.31
CA GLY A 104 0.35 23.39 -8.75
C GLY A 104 -0.62 22.29 -9.19
N GLU A 105 -1.91 22.61 -9.30
CA GLU A 105 -3.07 21.71 -9.48
C GLU A 105 -2.88 20.52 -10.45
N LEU A 106 -1.98 20.61 -11.43
CA LEU A 106 -1.80 19.60 -12.47
C LEU A 106 -0.88 18.43 -12.06
N ALA A 107 0.30 18.72 -11.48
CA ALA A 107 1.26 17.67 -11.13
C ALA A 107 0.71 16.78 -9.99
N SER A 108 0.10 17.39 -8.98
CA SER A 108 -0.57 16.68 -7.89
C SER A 108 -1.73 15.81 -8.36
N ALA A 109 -2.54 16.28 -9.31
CA ALA A 109 -3.65 15.50 -9.85
C ALA A 109 -3.18 14.27 -10.62
N ILE A 110 -2.09 14.39 -11.40
CA ILE A 110 -1.49 13.26 -12.13
C ILE A 110 -0.95 12.22 -11.15
N PHE A 111 -0.14 12.64 -10.17
CA PHE A 111 0.39 11.74 -9.14
C PHE A 111 -0.73 11.08 -8.34
N ALA A 112 -1.74 11.83 -7.90
CA ALA A 112 -2.89 11.29 -7.18
C ALA A 112 -3.65 10.23 -8.00
N THR A 113 -3.82 10.46 -9.31
CA THR A 113 -4.49 9.50 -10.20
C THR A 113 -3.65 8.24 -10.40
N MET A 114 -2.33 8.37 -10.59
CA MET A 114 -1.42 7.23 -10.70
C MET A 114 -1.41 6.39 -9.41
N PHE A 115 -1.28 7.04 -8.25
CA PHE A 115 -1.33 6.36 -6.96
C PHE A 115 -2.67 5.70 -6.72
N ALA A 116 -3.79 6.33 -7.08
CA ALA A 116 -5.12 5.71 -6.98
C ALA A 116 -5.23 4.47 -7.88
N GLY A 117 -4.69 4.52 -9.10
CA GLY A 117 -4.64 3.38 -10.02
C GLY A 117 -3.85 2.20 -9.45
N GLU A 118 -2.65 2.45 -8.92
CA GLU A 118 -1.83 1.41 -8.28
C GLU A 118 -2.49 0.86 -7.01
N PHE A 119 -3.17 1.70 -6.22
CA PHE A 119 -3.93 1.27 -5.04
C PHE A 119 -5.06 0.29 -5.41
N VAL A 120 -5.77 0.56 -6.50
CA VAL A 120 -6.83 -0.33 -7.02
C VAL A 120 -6.23 -1.62 -7.57
N ARG A 121 -5.15 -1.52 -8.36
CA ARG A 121 -4.47 -2.67 -8.98
C ARG A 121 -3.93 -3.66 -7.95
N HIS A 122 -3.28 -3.16 -6.90
CA HIS A 122 -2.75 -3.99 -5.81
C HIS A 122 -3.83 -4.51 -4.86
N GLY A 123 -5.09 -4.05 -4.98
CA GLY A 123 -6.17 -4.44 -4.08
C GLY A 123 -5.96 -3.97 -2.64
N ALA A 124 -5.10 -2.96 -2.44
CA ALA A 124 -4.81 -2.40 -1.13
C ALA A 124 -6.09 -1.79 -0.53
N LYS A 125 -6.34 -2.05 0.76
CA LYS A 125 -7.53 -1.54 1.47
C LYS A 125 -7.23 -0.39 2.41
N ASN A 126 -6.02 -0.34 2.96
CA ASN A 126 -5.64 0.58 4.04
C ASN A 126 -4.49 1.50 3.63
N TYR A 127 -3.37 0.90 3.22
CA TYR A 127 -2.19 1.57 2.69
C TYR A 127 -1.55 0.74 1.58
N LEU A 128 -0.70 1.38 0.78
CA LEU A 128 0.15 0.79 -0.24
C LEU A 128 1.60 1.24 0.00
N GLU A 129 2.54 0.31 -0.03
CA GLU A 129 3.97 0.60 0.07
C GLU A 129 4.64 0.32 -1.27
N LEU A 130 5.44 1.28 -1.73
CA LEU A 130 6.21 1.18 -2.95
C LEU A 130 7.69 1.34 -2.57
N GLY A 131 8.47 0.28 -2.78
CA GLY A 131 9.92 0.30 -2.58
C GLY A 131 10.61 0.84 -3.82
N TYR A 132 11.53 1.79 -3.62
CA TYR A 132 12.34 2.38 -4.66
C TYR A 132 13.81 2.34 -4.24
N ASN A 133 14.69 2.30 -5.23
CA ASN A 133 16.12 2.43 -5.01
C ASN A 133 16.63 3.51 -5.96
N VAL A 134 17.10 4.62 -5.40
CA VAL A 134 17.68 5.73 -6.15
C VAL A 134 19.15 5.83 -5.75
N PRO A 135 20.11 5.80 -6.69
CA PRO A 135 21.54 5.76 -6.37
C PRO A 135 22.01 6.79 -5.33
N GLU A 136 21.43 7.99 -5.37
CA GLU A 136 21.75 9.11 -4.48
C GLU A 136 21.13 8.99 -3.08
N MET A 137 20.02 8.25 -2.93
CA MET A 137 19.24 8.12 -1.70
C MET A 137 19.34 6.72 -1.05
N GLY A 138 19.73 5.72 -1.84
CA GLY A 138 19.63 4.31 -1.49
C GLY A 138 18.20 3.79 -1.59
N GLU A 139 17.93 2.70 -0.87
CA GLU A 139 16.61 2.08 -0.79
C GLU A 139 15.69 2.90 0.11
N PHE A 140 14.52 3.27 -0.40
CA PHE A 140 13.49 3.99 0.36
C PHE A 140 12.10 3.48 0.01
N THR A 141 11.16 3.67 0.94
CA THR A 141 9.78 3.25 0.78
C THR A 141 8.86 4.46 0.80
N VAL A 142 7.96 4.52 -0.18
CA VAL A 142 6.86 5.48 -0.20
C VAL A 142 5.60 4.78 0.29
N THR A 143 5.03 5.27 1.38
CA THR A 143 3.76 4.76 1.92
C THR A 143 2.62 5.70 1.55
N ILE A 144 1.64 5.18 0.83
CA ILE A 144 0.41 5.88 0.46
C ILE A 144 -0.69 5.31 1.35
N GLN A 145 -1.42 6.18 2.05
CA GLN A 145 -2.42 5.73 3.02
C GLN A 145 -3.75 6.46 2.84
N ARG A 146 -4.86 5.72 3.00
CA ARG A 146 -6.19 6.32 3.06
C ARG A 146 -6.34 7.10 4.36
N LYS A 147 -6.91 8.30 4.28
CA LYS A 147 -7.20 9.14 5.45
C LYS A 147 -8.03 8.44 6.53
N GLU A 148 -8.93 7.54 6.13
CA GLU A 148 -9.79 6.78 7.05
C GLU A 148 -9.13 5.50 7.58
N GLY A 149 -7.96 5.16 7.06
CA GLY A 149 -7.17 4.00 7.46
C GLY A 149 -6.19 4.31 8.59
N LYS A 150 -5.81 3.29 9.38
CA LYS A 150 -4.79 3.42 10.43
C LYS A 150 -3.39 3.24 9.86
N THR A 151 -2.44 4.08 10.28
CA THR A 151 -1.03 3.98 9.88
C THR A 151 -0.44 2.70 10.50
N PRO A 152 0.63 2.12 9.93
CA PRO A 152 1.36 1.05 10.59
C PRO A 152 1.79 1.42 12.02
N GLY A 153 2.25 2.65 12.24
CA GLY A 153 2.62 3.15 13.57
C GLY A 153 1.44 3.22 14.55
N GLU A 154 0.27 3.67 14.10
CA GLU A 154 -0.96 3.70 14.90
C GLU A 154 -1.45 2.30 15.27
N ARG A 155 -1.33 1.35 14.34
CA ARG A 155 -1.62 -0.07 14.61
C ARG A 155 -0.64 -0.67 15.63
N ILE A 156 0.64 -0.34 15.53
CA ILE A 156 1.65 -0.80 16.50
C ILE A 156 1.34 -0.25 17.88
N ALA A 157 1.09 1.05 18.01
CA ALA A 157 0.76 1.68 19.29
C ALA A 157 -0.51 1.08 19.94
N GLU A 158 -1.54 0.76 19.14
CA GLU A 158 -2.75 0.08 19.62
C GLU A 158 -2.45 -1.35 20.10
N LEU A 159 -1.64 -2.10 19.34
CA LEU A 159 -1.24 -3.45 19.72
C LEU A 159 -0.39 -3.45 21.00
N GLU A 160 0.52 -2.49 21.14
CA GLU A 160 1.33 -2.29 22.35
C GLU A 160 0.43 -2.00 23.55
N ALA A 161 -0.54 -1.08 23.42
CA ALA A 161 -1.49 -0.79 24.49
C ALA A 161 -2.32 -2.02 24.90
N VAL A 162 -2.75 -2.84 23.94
CA VAL A 162 -3.49 -4.08 24.22
C VAL A 162 -2.60 -5.15 24.85
N VAL A 163 -1.31 -5.20 24.51
CA VAL A 163 -0.33 -6.08 25.17
C VAL A 163 -0.12 -5.64 26.61
N ASP A 164 0.08 -4.35 26.86
CA ASP A 164 0.29 -3.79 28.20
C ASP A 164 -0.94 -4.03 29.09
N GLN A 165 -2.15 -3.83 28.57
CA GLN A 165 -3.38 -4.13 29.30
C GLN A 165 -3.43 -5.62 29.70
N ARG A 166 -3.20 -6.53 28.74
CA ARG A 166 -3.26 -7.98 29.00
C ARG A 166 -2.17 -8.44 29.97
N ASN A 167 -0.98 -7.85 29.88
CA ASN A 167 0.10 -8.12 30.83
C ASN A 167 -0.29 -7.66 32.24
N GLY A 168 -0.90 -6.49 32.38
CA GLY A 168 -1.46 -6.01 33.65
C GLY A 168 -2.53 -6.94 34.22
N GLU A 169 -3.44 -7.42 33.39
CA GLU A 169 -4.45 -8.41 33.79
C GLU A 169 -3.84 -9.74 34.24
N CYS A 170 -2.80 -10.23 33.55
CA CYS A 170 -2.07 -11.44 33.94
C CYS A 170 -1.42 -11.28 35.31
N VAL A 171 -0.74 -10.15 35.56
CA VAL A 171 -0.14 -9.85 36.87
C VAL A 171 -1.21 -9.82 37.97
N ARG A 172 -2.36 -9.18 37.70
CA ARG A 172 -3.48 -9.15 38.64
C ARG A 172 -3.99 -10.56 38.96
N LEU A 173 -4.20 -11.39 37.95
CA LEU A 173 -4.68 -12.78 38.11
C LEU A 173 -3.65 -13.67 38.83
N ILE A 174 -2.35 -13.47 38.58
CA ILE A 174 -1.26 -14.15 39.29
C ILE A 174 -1.31 -13.82 40.78
N ASN A 175 -1.42 -12.53 41.11
CA ASN A 175 -1.51 -12.07 42.50
C ASN A 175 -2.78 -12.60 43.20
N GLU A 176 -3.91 -12.59 42.50
CA GLU A 176 -5.18 -13.12 43.02
C GLU A 176 -5.10 -14.63 43.27
N ARG A 177 -4.51 -15.39 42.33
CA ARG A 177 -4.23 -16.82 42.51
C ARG A 177 -3.33 -17.07 43.71
N ASP A 178 -2.28 -16.28 43.89
CA ASP A 178 -1.36 -16.45 45.03
C ASP A 178 -2.02 -16.17 46.36
N ALA A 179 -2.80 -15.08 46.44
CA ALA A 179 -3.59 -14.77 47.62
C ALA A 179 -4.61 -15.88 47.93
N LEU A 180 -5.29 -16.43 46.91
CA LEU A 180 -6.23 -17.55 47.09
C LEU A 180 -5.52 -18.83 47.53
N ARG A 181 -4.33 -19.13 46.98
CA ARG A 181 -3.51 -20.27 47.44
C ARG A 181 -3.10 -20.09 48.89
N GLU A 182 -2.64 -18.91 49.27
CA GLU A 182 -2.22 -18.63 50.64
C GLU A 182 -3.39 -18.71 51.62
N ASP A 183 -4.55 -18.17 51.25
CA ASP A 183 -5.75 -18.16 52.09
C ASP A 183 -6.39 -19.56 52.22
N GLN A 184 -6.51 -20.30 51.12
CA GLN A 184 -7.17 -21.63 51.09
C GLN A 184 -6.26 -22.77 51.58
N LEU A 185 -4.94 -22.71 51.34
CA LEU A 185 -4.03 -23.77 51.78
C LEU A 185 -3.55 -23.56 53.22
N ASN A 186 -3.50 -22.32 53.74
CA ASN A 186 -2.94 -22.08 55.08
C ASN A 186 -4.00 -21.84 56.17
N LYS A 187 -5.24 -21.46 55.87
CA LYS A 187 -6.28 -21.33 56.92
C LYS A 187 -6.95 -22.67 57.22
N GLY A 188 -6.45 -23.34 58.27
CA GLY A 188 -7.11 -24.50 58.88
C GLY A 188 -6.85 -25.85 58.21
N SER A 189 -5.96 -25.90 57.21
CA SER A 189 -5.57 -27.16 56.60
C SER A 189 -4.53 -27.90 57.46
N ASN A 190 -4.95 -29.02 58.05
CA ASN A 190 -4.03 -29.95 58.72
C ASN A 190 -3.01 -30.58 57.76
N THR A 191 -3.09 -30.34 56.46
CA THR A 191 -2.21 -30.96 55.46
C THR A 191 -0.75 -30.55 55.65
N ARG A 192 -0.46 -29.30 56.02
CA ARG A 192 0.92 -28.86 56.27
C ARG A 192 1.49 -29.47 57.55
N ALA A 193 0.72 -29.41 58.65
CA ALA A 193 1.10 -30.03 59.91
C ALA A 193 1.25 -31.56 59.79
N ALA A 194 0.37 -32.23 59.04
CA ALA A 194 0.45 -33.66 58.79
C ALA A 194 1.65 -34.03 57.91
N ALA A 195 2.00 -33.20 56.93
CA ALA A 195 3.22 -33.39 56.14
C ALA A 195 4.48 -33.24 57.00
N ASP A 196 4.55 -32.19 57.83
CA ASP A 196 5.68 -31.97 58.74
C ASP A 196 5.85 -33.15 59.73
N ILE A 197 4.75 -33.63 60.33
CA ILE A 197 4.75 -34.81 61.21
C ILE A 197 5.21 -36.07 60.45
N TYR A 198 4.74 -36.27 59.21
CA TYR A 198 5.15 -37.41 58.39
C TYR A 198 6.65 -37.39 58.11
N PHE A 199 7.21 -36.24 57.70
CA PHE A 199 8.64 -36.11 57.44
C PHE A 199 9.49 -36.27 58.71
N GLN A 200 9.05 -35.71 59.83
CA GLN A 200 9.71 -35.91 61.12
C GLN A 200 9.77 -37.39 61.50
N LEU A 201 8.67 -38.14 61.35
CA LEU A 201 8.64 -39.58 61.62
C LEU A 201 9.55 -40.39 60.68
N VAL A 202 9.62 -40.02 59.40
CA VAL A 202 10.54 -40.64 58.42
C VAL A 202 12.00 -40.44 58.84
N GLU A 203 12.36 -39.26 59.31
CA GLU A 203 13.71 -38.95 59.81
C GLU A 203 14.03 -39.67 61.13
N GLU A 204 13.14 -39.59 62.12
CA GLU A 204 13.33 -40.22 63.44
C GLU A 204 13.40 -41.74 63.35
N CYS A 205 12.59 -42.35 62.46
CA CYS A 205 12.64 -43.78 62.19
C CYS A 205 13.77 -44.19 61.24
N GLN A 206 14.60 -43.24 60.79
CA GLN A 206 15.72 -43.44 59.86
C GLN A 206 15.33 -44.24 58.60
N ILE A 207 14.18 -43.90 58.02
CA ILE A 207 13.67 -44.62 56.85
C ILE A 207 14.54 -44.26 55.63
N PRO A 208 15.06 -45.26 54.90
CA PRO A 208 15.92 -45.00 53.76
C PRO A 208 15.16 -44.28 52.63
N PRO A 209 15.86 -43.55 51.74
CA PRO A 209 15.24 -42.94 50.56
C PRO A 209 14.48 -43.98 49.73
N GLY A 210 13.19 -43.73 49.48
CA GLY A 210 12.29 -44.67 48.79
C GLY A 210 11.65 -45.74 49.68
N GLY A 211 11.93 -45.76 50.99
CA GLY A 211 11.27 -46.61 51.98
C GLY A 211 9.91 -46.07 52.42
N SER A 212 9.10 -46.94 53.03
CA SER A 212 7.73 -46.64 53.46
C SER A 212 7.58 -46.65 54.99
N LEU A 213 7.12 -45.52 55.55
CA LEU A 213 6.76 -45.42 56.97
C LEU A 213 5.68 -46.42 57.38
N VAL A 214 4.77 -46.76 56.46
CA VAL A 214 3.70 -47.72 56.72
C VAL A 214 4.25 -49.15 56.85
N GLU A 215 5.22 -49.51 56.01
CA GLU A 215 5.86 -50.82 56.07
C GLU A 215 6.71 -50.95 57.33
N TYR A 216 7.47 -49.90 57.67
CA TYR A 216 8.25 -49.84 58.91
C TYR A 216 7.39 -50.05 60.17
N ILE A 217 6.22 -49.39 60.24
CA ILE A 217 5.29 -49.56 61.36
C ILE A 217 4.72 -50.99 61.40
N ARG A 218 4.39 -51.58 60.25
CA ARG A 218 3.89 -52.96 60.18
C ARG A 218 4.93 -53.96 60.69
N GLU A 219 6.20 -53.79 60.30
CA GLU A 219 7.29 -54.64 60.80
C GLU A 219 7.50 -54.51 62.31
N LEU A 220 7.36 -53.29 62.86
CA LEU A 220 7.41 -53.06 64.30
C LEU A 220 6.26 -53.75 65.03
N GLN A 221 5.04 -53.67 64.52
CA GLN A 221 3.86 -54.35 65.09
C GLN A 221 4.09 -55.87 65.14
N GLU A 222 4.54 -56.47 64.05
CA GLU A 222 4.83 -57.90 64.01
C GLU A 222 5.97 -58.30 64.97
N LYS A 223 7.00 -57.46 65.14
CA LYS A 223 8.07 -57.71 66.12
C LYS A 223 7.55 -57.67 67.55
N VAL A 224 6.67 -56.73 67.87
CA VAL A 224 6.05 -56.62 69.20
C VAL A 224 5.16 -57.83 69.46
N GLU A 225 4.33 -58.23 68.49
CA GLU A 225 3.45 -59.41 68.61
C GLU A 225 4.25 -60.69 68.83
N ARG A 226 5.37 -60.87 68.12
CA ARG A 226 6.29 -62.02 68.30
C ARG A 226 7.03 -62.02 69.64
N CYS A 227 7.23 -60.87 70.27
CA CYS A 227 7.84 -60.78 71.61
C CYS A 227 6.81 -60.88 72.75
N SER A 228 5.52 -60.74 72.46
CA SER A 228 4.41 -60.85 73.42
C SER A 228 3.72 -62.22 73.45
N ALA A 229 4.15 -63.15 72.59
CA ALA A 229 3.69 -64.54 72.51
C ALA A 229 4.73 -65.49 73.12
#